data_AF-A0A6A4Y723-F1
#
_entry.id   AF-A0A6A4Y723-F1
#
_cell.length_a   1.000
_cell.length_b   1.000
_cell.length_c   1.000
_cell.angle_alpha   90.00
_cell.angle_beta   90.00
_cell.angle_gamma   90.00
#
_symmetry.space_group_name_H-M   'P 1'
#
loop_
_entity.id
_entity.type
_entity.pdbx_description
1 polymer ?
#
loop_
_entity_poly.entity_id
_entity_poly.type
_entity_poly.pdbx_seq_one_letter_code
_entity_poly.pdbx_strand_id
1 'polypeptide(L)'
;IDWDTWYHAPGMPAKPAFDTTIAAASHALARRWLEASVAATEAAAFAQASDVAGWTSSQLVAMLELLLQECARRHAYMDPTVLRRLGDVYGLVATRNAEVRMRFQTLCIRSEAAFILPQVETFLKEQGRMKYVRPLYRDLLKSQFGAAAAHRIFADAKESYHPIARKMIEKDLA
;
A
#
# COMPACT_ATOMS: atom_id res chain seq x y z
N ILE A 1 -19.15 7.11 -30.54
CA ILE A 1 -17.86 6.93 -29.83
C ILE A 1 -16.96 8.06 -30.29
N ASP A 2 -16.40 8.84 -29.36
CA ASP A 2 -15.53 9.96 -29.68
C ASP A 2 -14.08 9.49 -29.91
N TRP A 3 -13.80 8.96 -31.09
CA TRP A 3 -12.51 8.32 -31.40
C TRP A 3 -11.31 9.25 -31.26
N ASP A 4 -11.47 10.53 -31.59
CA ASP A 4 -10.37 11.51 -31.53
C ASP A 4 -9.92 11.73 -30.08
N THR A 5 -10.87 11.95 -29.16
CA THR A 5 -10.58 12.01 -27.73
C THR A 5 -9.99 10.71 -27.21
N TRP A 6 -10.53 9.56 -27.62
CA TRP A 6 -10.02 8.25 -27.16
C TRP A 6 -8.59 7.94 -27.63
N TYR A 7 -8.19 8.36 -28.83
CA TYR A 7 -6.88 8.06 -29.39
C TYR A 7 -5.82 9.14 -29.13
N HIS A 8 -6.24 10.40 -29.01
CA HIS A 8 -5.30 11.53 -29.11
C HIS A 8 -5.36 12.50 -27.93
N ALA A 9 -6.47 12.60 -27.20
CA ALA A 9 -6.55 13.51 -26.07
C ALA A 9 -5.82 12.97 -24.82
N PRO A 10 -5.13 13.83 -24.05
CA PRO A 10 -4.53 13.45 -22.79
C PRO A 10 -5.57 13.40 -21.65
N GLY A 11 -5.25 12.68 -20.57
CA GLY A 11 -6.08 12.62 -19.37
C GLY A 11 -6.97 11.37 -19.28
N MET A 12 -7.94 11.40 -18.36
CA MET A 12 -8.86 10.28 -18.14
C MET A 12 -10.06 10.39 -19.09
N PRO A 13 -10.48 9.30 -19.74
CA PRO A 13 -11.71 9.30 -20.53
C PRO A 13 -12.94 9.42 -19.62
N ALA A 14 -14.11 9.65 -20.24
CA ALA A 14 -15.39 9.61 -19.53
C ALA A 14 -15.54 8.27 -18.78
N LYS A 15 -15.80 8.34 -17.46
CA LYS A 15 -15.89 7.17 -16.59
C LYS A 15 -17.11 6.32 -16.96
N PRO A 16 -16.94 5.05 -17.36
CA PRO A 16 -18.07 4.15 -17.58
C PRO A 16 -18.82 3.83 -16.29
N ALA A 17 -20.08 3.42 -16.42
CA ALA A 17 -20.83 2.82 -15.32
C ALA A 17 -20.33 1.38 -15.11
N PHE A 18 -19.67 1.14 -13.98
CA PHE A 18 -19.22 -0.20 -13.58
C PHE A 18 -20.14 -0.77 -12.50
N ASP A 19 -20.37 -2.09 -12.52
CA ASP A 19 -20.92 -2.77 -11.36
C ASP A 19 -19.94 -2.66 -10.18
N THR A 20 -20.45 -2.23 -9.03
CA THR A 20 -19.65 -2.03 -7.82
C THR A 20 -19.94 -3.06 -6.73
N THR A 21 -20.71 -4.12 -7.04
CA THR A 21 -21.25 -5.05 -6.04
C THR A 21 -20.14 -5.72 -5.24
N ILE A 22 -19.08 -6.19 -5.91
CA ILE A 22 -17.95 -6.87 -5.26
C ILE A 22 -17.10 -5.91 -4.43
N ALA A 23 -16.94 -4.67 -4.87
CA ALA A 23 -16.09 -3.66 -4.24
C ALA A 23 -16.78 -2.92 -3.08
N ALA A 24 -18.11 -2.97 -2.99
CA ALA A 24 -18.89 -2.24 -2.00
C ALA A 24 -18.45 -2.57 -0.56
N ALA A 25 -18.26 -3.85 -0.25
CA ALA A 25 -17.80 -4.28 1.08
C ALA A 25 -16.37 -3.77 1.39
N SER A 26 -15.47 -3.84 0.42
CA SER A 26 -14.10 -3.31 0.52
C SER A 26 -14.08 -1.81 0.79
N HIS A 27 -14.93 -1.06 0.08
CA HIS A 27 -15.03 0.39 0.26
C HIS A 27 -15.66 0.77 1.61
N ALA A 28 -16.71 0.07 2.04
CA ALA A 28 -17.36 0.31 3.32
C ALA A 28 -16.38 0.07 4.49
N LEU A 29 -15.63 -1.03 4.45
CA LEU A 29 -14.65 -1.33 5.50
C LEU A 29 -13.50 -0.32 5.52
N ALA A 30 -12.96 0.05 4.36
CA ALA A 30 -11.92 1.08 4.28
C ALA A 30 -12.37 2.40 4.92
N ARG A 31 -13.60 2.87 4.64
CA ARG A 31 -14.12 4.12 5.24
C ARG A 31 -14.20 4.05 6.77
N ARG A 32 -14.68 2.94 7.32
CA ARG A 32 -14.73 2.73 8.79
C ARG A 32 -13.33 2.82 9.42
N TRP A 33 -12.31 2.27 8.76
CA TRP A 33 -10.93 2.37 9.23
C TRP A 33 -10.35 3.79 9.13
N LEU A 34 -10.72 4.55 8.10
CA LEU A 34 -10.33 5.97 7.99
C LEU A 34 -10.98 6.83 9.07
N GLU A 35 -12.27 6.62 9.32
CA GLU A 35 -13.01 7.30 10.39
C GLU A 35 -12.40 7.00 11.76
N ALA A 36 -12.11 5.72 12.04
CA ALA A 36 -11.42 5.29 13.25
C ALA A 36 -10.06 5.98 13.42
N SER A 37 -9.29 6.10 12.33
CA SER A 37 -7.99 6.77 12.35
C SER A 37 -8.08 8.26 12.63
N VAL A 38 -9.10 8.96 12.11
CA VAL A 38 -9.27 10.41 12.32
C VAL A 38 -9.74 10.71 13.73
N ALA A 39 -10.64 9.87 14.26
CA ALA A 39 -11.20 10.07 15.59
C ALA A 39 -10.18 9.84 16.73
N ALA A 40 -8.98 9.33 16.45
CA ALA A 40 -7.96 8.94 17.43
C ALA A 40 -8.52 8.11 18.60
N THR A 41 -9.63 7.43 18.36
CA THR A 41 -10.32 6.60 19.34
C THR A 41 -9.70 5.22 19.30
N GLU A 42 -9.89 4.41 20.34
CA GLU A 42 -9.67 2.95 20.30
C GLU A 42 -10.63 2.25 19.31
N ALA A 43 -11.07 2.94 18.25
CA ALA A 43 -12.13 2.59 17.32
C ALA A 43 -11.87 1.34 16.50
N ALA A 44 -10.80 0.59 16.74
CA ALA A 44 -10.71 -0.78 16.28
C ALA A 44 -11.50 -1.79 17.15
N ALA A 45 -12.26 -1.33 18.16
CA ALA A 45 -13.19 -2.18 18.90
C ALA A 45 -14.24 -2.86 17.99
N PHE A 46 -14.60 -2.22 16.86
CA PHE A 46 -15.51 -2.83 15.89
C PHE A 46 -14.86 -3.96 15.09
N ALA A 47 -13.53 -3.98 14.98
CA ALA A 47 -12.83 -4.79 13.99
C ALA A 47 -12.74 -6.24 14.45
N GLN A 48 -13.23 -7.14 13.60
CA GLN A 48 -13.24 -8.57 13.84
C GLN A 48 -12.67 -9.28 12.62
N ALA A 49 -11.93 -10.38 12.80
CA ALA A 49 -11.37 -11.14 11.68
C ALA A 49 -12.45 -11.60 10.66
N SER A 50 -13.70 -11.73 11.10
CA SER A 50 -14.86 -12.06 10.26
C SER A 50 -15.26 -10.96 9.27
N ASP A 51 -14.83 -9.70 9.44
CA ASP A 51 -15.14 -8.60 8.51
C ASP A 51 -14.67 -8.88 7.08
N VAL A 52 -13.59 -9.67 6.95
CA VAL A 52 -12.97 -10.06 5.68
C VAL A 52 -13.10 -11.56 5.41
N ALA A 53 -13.95 -12.27 6.17
CA ALA A 53 -14.18 -13.69 5.94
C ALA A 53 -14.78 -13.92 4.54
N GLY A 54 -14.19 -14.87 3.81
CA GLY A 54 -14.59 -15.18 2.43
C GLY A 54 -14.14 -14.15 1.38
N TRP A 55 -13.40 -13.11 1.76
CA TRP A 55 -12.89 -12.14 0.77
C TRP A 55 -11.81 -12.74 -0.11
N THR A 56 -11.80 -12.31 -1.37
CA THR A 56 -10.71 -12.54 -2.29
C THR A 56 -9.53 -11.61 -2.01
N SER A 57 -8.34 -11.95 -2.52
CA SER A 57 -7.18 -11.06 -2.49
C SER A 57 -7.46 -9.71 -3.16
N SER A 58 -8.27 -9.70 -4.22
CA SER A 58 -8.67 -8.48 -4.94
C SER A 58 -9.51 -7.54 -4.08
N GLN A 59 -10.36 -8.05 -3.18
CA GLN A 59 -11.14 -7.24 -2.25
C GLN A 59 -10.25 -6.63 -1.16
N LEU A 60 -9.27 -7.37 -0.64
CA LEU A 60 -8.26 -6.81 0.28
C LEU A 60 -7.41 -5.74 -0.41
N VAL A 61 -7.01 -6.00 -1.66
CA VAL A 61 -6.29 -5.02 -2.49
C VAL A 61 -7.12 -3.76 -2.70
N ALA A 62 -8.40 -3.88 -3.05
CA ALA A 62 -9.31 -2.75 -3.26
C ALA A 62 -9.50 -1.93 -1.97
N MET A 63 -9.60 -2.59 -0.81
CA MET A 63 -9.70 -1.95 0.49
C MET A 63 -8.44 -1.12 0.81
N LEU A 64 -7.25 -1.73 0.69
CA LEU A 64 -5.97 -1.06 0.95
C LEU A 64 -5.68 0.07 -0.04
N GLU A 65 -6.04 -0.13 -1.31
CA GLU A 65 -5.90 0.90 -2.35
C GLU A 65 -6.78 2.11 -2.04
N LEU A 66 -8.03 1.90 -1.62
CA LEU A 66 -8.90 3.01 -1.23
C LEU A 66 -8.36 3.76 -0.01
N LEU A 67 -7.80 3.06 0.99
CA LEU A 67 -7.13 3.71 2.12
C LEU A 67 -5.98 4.60 1.64
N LEU A 68 -5.11 4.10 0.77
CA LEU A 68 -3.99 4.86 0.20
C LEU A 68 -4.47 6.09 -0.58
N GLN A 69 -5.48 5.92 -1.43
CA GLN A 69 -6.05 7.00 -2.24
C GLN A 69 -6.67 8.09 -1.37
N GLU A 70 -7.45 7.72 -0.36
CA GLU A 70 -8.10 8.67 0.54
C GLU A 70 -7.10 9.38 1.48
N CYS A 71 -6.03 8.71 1.90
CA CYS A 71 -4.94 9.36 2.64
C CYS A 71 -4.21 10.37 1.77
N ALA A 72 -3.87 10.00 0.52
CA ALA A 72 -3.23 10.90 -0.44
C ALA A 72 -4.12 12.09 -0.77
N ARG A 73 -5.42 11.88 -1.01
CA ARG A 73 -6.40 12.94 -1.31
C ARG A 73 -6.55 13.94 -0.17
N ARG A 74 -6.52 13.48 1.08
CA ARG A 74 -6.68 14.33 2.27
C ARG A 74 -5.37 14.93 2.78
N HIS A 75 -4.23 14.52 2.21
CA HIS A 75 -2.89 14.82 2.75
C HIS A 75 -2.74 14.47 4.24
N ALA A 76 -3.46 13.45 4.70
CA ALA A 76 -3.48 13.00 6.08
C ALA A 76 -3.47 11.47 6.10
N TYR A 77 -2.36 10.91 6.58
CA TYR A 77 -2.14 9.47 6.70
C TYR A 77 -2.65 8.92 8.04
N MET A 78 -2.65 7.59 8.18
CA MET A 78 -3.29 6.92 9.31
C MET A 78 -2.40 6.89 10.55
N ASP A 79 -3.02 6.79 11.72
CA ASP A 79 -2.28 6.62 12.97
C ASP A 79 -1.58 5.24 13.01
N PRO A 80 -0.29 5.17 13.41
CA PRO A 80 0.45 3.90 13.48
C PRO A 80 -0.18 2.83 14.39
N THR A 81 -0.89 3.22 15.46
CA THR A 81 -1.57 2.28 16.36
C THR A 81 -2.78 1.63 15.68
N VAL A 82 -3.54 2.42 14.92
CA VAL A 82 -4.66 1.94 14.11
C VAL A 82 -4.17 1.01 13.01
N LEU A 83 -3.05 1.34 12.36
CA LEU A 83 -2.44 0.48 11.33
C LEU A 83 -1.91 -0.84 11.89
N ARG A 84 -1.30 -0.83 13.08
CA ARG A 84 -0.88 -2.05 13.76
C ARG A 84 -2.09 -2.96 13.99
N ARG A 85 -3.16 -2.40 14.54
CA ARG A 85 -4.39 -3.15 14.79
C ARG A 85 -5.06 -3.65 13.52
N LEU A 86 -5.10 -2.86 12.45
CA LEU A 86 -5.54 -3.29 11.12
C LEU A 86 -4.72 -4.49 10.62
N GLY A 87 -3.40 -4.41 10.78
CA GLY A 87 -2.47 -5.46 10.41
C GLY A 87 -2.66 -6.75 11.21
N ASP A 88 -2.91 -6.63 12.52
CA ASP A 88 -3.09 -7.76 13.43
C ASP A 88 -4.44 -8.46 13.20
N VAL A 89 -5.54 -7.69 13.10
CA VAL A 89 -6.90 -8.26 12.98
C VAL A 89 -7.09 -9.02 11.67
N TYR A 90 -6.50 -8.54 10.57
CA TYR A 90 -6.64 -9.16 9.24
C TYR A 90 -5.38 -9.91 8.77
N GLY A 91 -4.38 -10.08 9.63
CA GLY A 91 -3.15 -10.82 9.31
C GLY A 91 -2.32 -10.22 8.17
N LEU A 92 -2.37 -8.90 7.97
CA LEU A 92 -1.72 -8.24 6.83
C LEU A 92 -0.20 -8.15 6.99
N VAL A 93 0.31 -8.16 8.22
CA VAL A 93 1.75 -8.15 8.50
C VAL A 93 2.40 -9.47 8.05
N ALA A 94 1.70 -10.59 8.23
CA ALA A 94 2.18 -11.94 7.96
C ALA A 94 1.75 -12.50 6.58
N THR A 95 1.02 -11.72 5.79
CA THR A 95 0.49 -12.20 4.50
C THR A 95 1.61 -12.54 3.51
N ARG A 96 1.46 -13.68 2.82
CA ARG A 96 2.37 -14.09 1.74
C ARG A 96 1.94 -13.56 0.37
N ASN A 97 0.76 -12.96 0.26
CA ASN A 97 0.29 -12.39 -1.00
C ASN A 97 1.03 -11.07 -1.28
N ALA A 98 1.89 -11.05 -2.29
CA ALA A 98 2.72 -9.88 -2.61
C ALA A 98 1.91 -8.61 -2.95
N GLU A 99 0.72 -8.73 -3.56
CA GLU A 99 -0.12 -7.58 -3.90
C GLU A 99 -0.75 -6.92 -2.67
N VAL A 100 -1.13 -7.72 -1.68
CA VAL A 100 -1.64 -7.25 -0.39
C VAL A 100 -0.49 -6.73 0.47
N ARG A 101 0.60 -7.50 0.58
CA ARG A 101 1.79 -7.16 1.37
C ARG A 101 2.36 -5.81 0.95
N MET A 102 2.56 -5.59 -0.36
CA MET A 102 3.11 -4.34 -0.88
C MET A 102 2.23 -3.12 -0.53
N ARG A 103 0.91 -3.22 -0.66
CA ARG A 103 0.00 -2.11 -0.37
C ARG A 103 -0.07 -1.79 1.11
N PHE A 104 -0.13 -2.81 1.96
CA PHE A 104 -0.13 -2.61 3.40
C PHE A 104 1.20 -1.99 3.87
N GLN A 105 2.32 -2.48 3.36
CA GLN A 105 3.64 -1.90 3.62
C GLN A 105 3.74 -0.44 3.16
N THR A 106 3.26 -0.13 1.94
CA THR A 106 3.19 1.25 1.42
C THR A 106 2.39 2.15 2.34
N LEU A 107 1.21 1.68 2.78
CA LEU A 107 0.34 2.43 3.69
C LEU A 107 1.04 2.70 5.02
N CYS A 108 1.70 1.69 5.61
CA CYS A 108 2.46 1.84 6.85
C CYS A 108 3.64 2.81 6.71
N ILE A 109 4.45 2.69 5.65
CA ILE A 109 5.61 3.57 5.44
C ILE A 109 5.15 5.03 5.30
N ARG A 110 4.16 5.29 4.44
CA ARG A 110 3.65 6.66 4.24
C ARG A 110 2.93 7.23 5.46
N SER A 111 2.54 6.38 6.40
CA SER A 111 1.95 6.75 7.69
C SER A 111 2.98 6.80 8.83
N GLU A 112 4.27 6.76 8.52
CA GLU A 112 5.37 6.76 9.49
C GLU A 112 5.30 5.62 10.54
N ALA A 113 4.68 4.50 10.18
CA ALA A 113 4.50 3.36 11.05
C ALA A 113 5.74 2.43 11.03
N ALA A 114 6.78 2.83 11.77
CA ALA A 114 8.10 2.19 11.77
C ALA A 114 8.12 0.69 12.10
N PHE A 115 7.08 0.17 12.75
CA PHE A 115 7.00 -1.25 13.13
C PHE A 115 7.05 -2.22 11.95
N ILE A 116 6.70 -1.75 10.75
CA ILE A 116 6.65 -2.57 9.54
C ILE A 116 8.02 -2.78 8.90
N LEU A 117 9.03 -1.99 9.30
CA LEU A 117 10.33 -1.95 8.62
C LEU A 117 10.99 -3.32 8.46
N PRO A 118 11.02 -4.22 9.48
CA PRO A 118 11.58 -5.56 9.30
C PRO A 118 10.89 -6.36 8.19
N GLN A 119 9.56 -6.28 8.10
CA GLN A 119 8.79 -7.00 7.09
C GLN A 119 8.98 -6.41 5.69
N VAL A 120 9.20 -5.09 5.59
CA VAL A 120 9.56 -4.40 4.34
C VAL A 120 10.93 -4.85 3.87
N GLU A 121 11.93 -4.87 4.75
CA GLU A 121 13.28 -5.32 4.42
C GLU A 121 13.28 -6.76 3.89
N THR A 122 12.60 -7.67 4.60
CA THR A 122 12.44 -9.06 4.14
C THR A 122 11.81 -9.10 2.74
N PHE A 123 10.74 -8.34 2.50
CA PHE A 123 10.06 -8.32 1.20
C PHE A 123 10.97 -7.80 0.08
N LEU A 124 11.72 -6.72 0.34
CA LEU A 124 12.66 -6.14 -0.62
C LEU A 124 13.80 -7.10 -0.97
N LYS A 125 14.26 -7.92 -0.02
CA LYS A 125 15.32 -8.92 -0.25
C LYS A 125 14.80 -10.18 -0.97
N GLU A 126 13.53 -10.54 -0.80
CA GLU A 126 12.94 -11.74 -1.40
C GLU A 126 12.40 -11.51 -2.83
N GLN A 127 12.02 -10.28 -3.21
CA GLN A 127 11.32 -9.97 -4.46
C GLN A 127 12.12 -9.05 -5.38
N GLY A 128 12.08 -9.29 -6.70
CA GLY A 128 12.74 -8.42 -7.70
C GLY A 128 11.79 -7.66 -8.65
N ARG A 129 10.46 -7.84 -8.53
CA ARG A 129 9.50 -7.25 -9.47
C ARG A 129 9.41 -5.74 -9.26
N MET A 130 9.79 -4.95 -10.27
CA MET A 130 9.82 -3.47 -10.19
C MET A 130 8.49 -2.84 -9.74
N LYS A 131 7.34 -3.47 -10.03
CA LYS A 131 6.03 -3.05 -9.52
C LYS A 131 5.99 -2.90 -7.99
N TYR A 132 6.77 -3.71 -7.27
CA TYR A 132 6.78 -3.73 -5.81
C TYR A 132 7.99 -2.99 -5.25
N VAL A 133 9.19 -3.38 -5.65
CA VAL A 133 10.43 -2.92 -5.01
C VAL A 133 10.66 -1.42 -5.22
N ARG A 134 10.43 -0.93 -6.43
CA ARG A 134 10.78 0.44 -6.80
C ARG A 134 9.88 1.47 -6.08
N PRO A 135 8.54 1.32 -6.05
CA PRO A 135 7.68 2.18 -5.22
C PRO A 135 8.03 2.12 -3.73
N LEU A 136 8.32 0.93 -3.18
CA LEU A 136 8.65 0.80 -1.76
C LEU A 136 9.96 1.52 -1.37
N TYR A 137 11.02 1.43 -2.18
CA TYR A 137 12.23 2.22 -1.93
C TYR A 137 11.96 3.72 -1.96
N ARG A 138 11.14 4.20 -2.92
CA ARG A 138 10.76 5.62 -3.00
C ARG A 138 9.97 6.08 -1.79
N ASP A 139 9.07 5.25 -1.29
CA ASP A 139 8.29 5.56 -0.10
C ASP A 139 9.17 5.53 1.16
N LEU A 140 10.10 4.57 1.27
CA LEU A 140 11.09 4.56 2.36
C LEU A 140 11.96 5.82 2.37
N LEU A 141 12.43 6.28 1.21
CA LEU A 141 13.23 7.51 1.09
C LEU A 141 12.49 8.77 1.54
N LYS A 142 11.16 8.79 1.34
CA LYS A 142 10.31 9.91 1.78
C LYS A 142 9.96 9.84 3.26
N SER A 143 10.10 8.68 3.88
CA SER A 143 9.78 8.46 5.29
C SER A 143 10.95 8.83 6.19
N GLN A 144 10.62 9.41 7.35
CA GLN A 144 11.62 9.82 8.34
C GLN A 144 12.38 8.63 8.92
N PHE A 145 11.69 7.51 9.19
CA PHE A 145 12.33 6.30 9.72
C PHE A 145 12.97 5.45 8.61
N GLY A 146 12.51 5.60 7.36
CA GLY A 146 12.82 4.70 6.26
C GLY A 146 14.08 5.07 5.46
N ALA A 147 14.48 6.34 5.41
CA ALA A 147 15.50 6.80 4.46
C ALA A 147 16.85 6.10 4.63
N ALA A 148 17.40 6.05 5.84
CA ALA A 148 18.67 5.36 6.10
C ALA A 148 18.56 3.84 5.85
N ALA A 149 17.41 3.25 6.16
CA ALA A 149 17.16 1.84 5.91
C ALA A 149 17.08 1.55 4.40
N ALA A 150 16.53 2.43 3.57
CA ALA A 150 16.46 2.26 2.12
C ALA A 150 17.87 2.08 1.52
N HIS A 151 18.82 2.94 1.88
CA HIS A 151 20.20 2.83 1.40
C HIS A 151 20.88 1.55 1.87
N ARG A 152 20.74 1.21 3.16
CA ARG A 152 21.31 -0.03 3.72
C ARG A 152 20.75 -1.28 3.04
N ILE A 153 19.42 -1.37 2.94
CA ILE A 153 18.74 -2.54 2.35
C ILE A 153 19.14 -2.68 0.88
N PHE A 154 19.22 -1.57 0.13
CA PHE A 154 19.65 -1.61 -1.27
C PHE A 154 21.11 -2.05 -1.38
N ALA A 155 22.01 -1.55 -0.54
CA ALA A 155 23.41 -1.96 -0.55
C ALA A 155 23.57 -3.49 -0.33
N ASP A 156 22.76 -4.07 0.55
CA ASP A 156 22.73 -5.51 0.82
C ASP A 156 22.12 -6.31 -0.35
N ALA A 157 21.06 -5.80 -0.98
CA ALA A 157 20.24 -6.54 -1.93
C ALA A 157 20.58 -6.27 -3.41
N LYS A 158 21.36 -5.22 -3.72
CA LYS A 158 21.52 -4.71 -5.10
C LYS A 158 22.01 -5.77 -6.09
N GLU A 159 22.86 -6.71 -5.66
CA GLU A 159 23.42 -7.75 -6.53
C GLU A 159 22.44 -8.89 -6.83
N SER A 160 21.36 -9.04 -6.04
CA SER A 160 20.32 -10.03 -6.32
C SER A 160 19.25 -9.52 -7.28
N TYR A 161 19.16 -8.20 -7.49
CA TYR A 161 18.22 -7.61 -8.43
C TYR A 161 18.65 -7.77 -9.88
N HIS A 162 17.67 -7.94 -10.77
CA HIS A 162 17.90 -7.85 -12.20
C HIS A 162 18.57 -6.49 -12.56
N PRO A 163 19.54 -6.43 -13.49
CA PRO A 163 20.32 -5.22 -13.77
C PRO A 163 19.49 -3.97 -14.05
N ILE A 164 18.35 -4.13 -14.74
CA ILE A 164 17.40 -3.03 -14.98
C ILE A 164 16.79 -2.53 -13.67
N ALA A 165 16.32 -3.43 -12.80
CA ALA A 165 15.75 -3.05 -11.52
C ALA A 165 16.79 -2.35 -10.63
N ARG A 166 18.01 -2.90 -10.55
CA ARG A 166 19.15 -2.29 -9.83
C ARG A 166 19.39 -0.85 -10.31
N LYS A 167 19.58 -0.66 -11.62
CA LYS A 167 19.83 0.67 -12.21
C LYS A 167 18.70 1.66 -11.94
N MET A 168 17.44 1.22 -12.01
CA MET A 168 16.29 2.10 -11.79
C MET A 168 16.12 2.48 -10.32
N ILE A 169 16.41 1.56 -9.39
CA ILE A 169 16.35 1.83 -7.95
C ILE A 169 17.54 2.71 -7.54
N GLU A 170 18.74 2.45 -8.05
CA GLU A 170 19.92 3.29 -7.81
C GLU A 170 19.69 4.74 -8.25
N LYS A 171 19.04 4.96 -9.40
CA LYS A 171 18.63 6.29 -9.85
C LYS A 171 17.61 6.95 -8.90
N ASP A 172 16.72 6.19 -8.30
CA ASP A 172 15.73 6.73 -7.37
C ASP A 172 16.34 7.03 -5.97
N LEU A 173 17.46 6.38 -5.62
CA LEU A 173 18.21 6.56 -4.37
C LEU A 173 19.26 7.68 -4.42
N ALA A 174 19.58 8.19 -5.63
CA ALA A 174 20.52 9.28 -5.84
C ALA A 174 19.86 10.64 -5.59
#